data_AF-A0A9E1K4U1-F1
#
_entry.id   AF-A0A9E1K4U1-F1
#
_cell.length_a   1.000
_cell.length_b   1.000
_cell.length_c   1.000
_cell.angle_alpha   90.00
_cell.angle_beta   90.00
_cell.angle_gamma   90.00
#
_symmetry.space_group_name_H-M   'P 1'
#
loop_
_entity.id
_entity.type
_entity.pdbx_description
1 polymer ?
#
loop_
_entity_poly.entity_id
_entity_poly.type
_entity_poly.pdbx_seq_one_letter_code
_entity_poly.pdbx_strand_id
1 'polypeptide(L)'
;MTLLNNILPEIRRSKLKTLLKRDQIVRVLEAHNGLSGIIANNARVEGQTNEVQVQREFDAIWESSLTDSASKGHPDIEVISFDSRLQSINEILVNTEVGQNYGSVLENVKNVPIIFDSDQNT
;
A
#
# COMPACT_ATOMS: atom_id res chain seq x y z
N MET A 1 -7.10 4.12 -16.07
CA MET A 1 -8.17 4.42 -15.10
C MET A 1 -9.36 3.55 -15.46
N THR A 2 -9.43 2.35 -14.92
CA THR A 2 -10.57 1.44 -15.07
C THR A 2 -11.66 1.86 -14.10
N LEU A 3 -12.93 1.67 -14.44
CA LEU A 3 -14.13 2.04 -13.65
C LEU A 3 -14.20 1.43 -12.22
N LEU A 4 -13.19 0.66 -11.81
CA LEU A 4 -13.05 0.04 -10.49
C LEU A 4 -12.20 0.89 -9.53
N ASN A 5 -11.31 1.75 -10.03
CA ASN A 5 -10.44 2.58 -9.19
C ASN A 5 -10.93 4.03 -9.17
N ASN A 6 -11.68 4.38 -8.13
CA ASN A 6 -12.28 5.71 -7.96
C ASN A 6 -11.32 6.74 -7.33
N ILE A 7 -10.10 6.34 -6.98
CA ILE A 7 -9.12 7.23 -6.39
C ILE A 7 -8.06 7.61 -7.42
N LEU A 8 -7.98 8.92 -7.68
CA LEU A 8 -6.97 9.49 -8.58
C LEU A 8 -5.56 9.42 -7.97
N PRO A 9 -4.51 9.11 -8.76
CA PRO A 9 -3.12 9.13 -8.31
C PRO A 9 -2.72 10.45 -7.61
N GLU A 10 -3.25 11.58 -8.07
CA GLU A 10 -3.01 12.92 -7.52
C GLU A 10 -3.43 13.01 -6.05
N ILE A 11 -4.54 12.36 -5.69
CA ILE A 11 -5.06 12.34 -4.32
C ILE A 11 -4.10 11.58 -3.41
N ARG A 12 -3.62 10.42 -3.86
CA ARG A 12 -2.62 9.62 -3.11
C ARG A 12 -1.31 10.35 -2.93
N ARG A 13 -0.79 10.96 -3.99
CA ARG A 13 0.46 11.74 -3.94
C ARG A 13 0.33 12.92 -2.98
N SER A 14 -0.81 13.61 -2.98
CA SER A 14 -1.08 14.70 -2.04
C SER A 14 -1.13 14.22 -0.58
N LYS A 15 -1.75 13.06 -0.34
CA LYS A 15 -1.80 12.45 0.99
C LYS A 15 -0.41 12.04 1.49
N LEU A 16 0.41 11.39 0.66
CA LEU A 16 1.80 11.07 1.00
C LEU A 16 2.61 12.33 1.31
N LYS A 17 2.49 13.38 0.49
CA LYS A 17 3.14 14.68 0.73
C LYS A 17 2.73 15.28 2.08
N THR A 18 1.48 15.09 2.49
CA THR A 18 0.98 15.56 3.79
C THR A 18 1.55 14.74 4.93
N LEU A 19 1.62 13.41 4.78
CA LEU A 19 2.24 12.51 5.76
C LEU A 19 3.72 12.86 5.99
N LEU A 20 4.49 13.03 4.91
CA LEU A 20 5.92 13.37 4.97
C LEU A 20 6.21 14.77 5.54
N LYS A 21 5.22 15.68 5.52
CA LYS A 21 5.35 17.03 6.11
C LYS A 21 5.04 17.07 7.61
N ARG A 22 4.44 16.02 8.16
CA ARG A 22 4.15 15.95 9.60
C ARG A 22 5.43 15.67 10.35
N ASP A 23 5.55 16.21 11.56
CA ASP A 23 6.66 15.92 12.47
C ASP A 23 6.43 14.57 13.20
N GLN A 24 6.15 13.53 12.42
CA GLN A 24 5.79 12.19 12.90
C GLN A 24 6.39 11.13 11.97
N ILE A 25 6.74 9.99 12.54
CA ILE A 25 7.22 8.82 11.79
C ILE A 25 6.07 8.28 10.93
N VAL A 26 6.31 8.21 9.62
CA VAL A 26 5.42 7.52 8.67
C VAL A 26 5.73 6.02 8.74
N ARG A 27 4.74 5.21 9.13
CA ARG A 27 4.89 3.75 9.19
C ARG A 27 4.44 3.14 7.87
N VAL A 28 5.33 2.40 7.24
CA VAL A 28 5.08 1.76 5.95
C VAL A 28 5.21 0.25 6.13
N LEU A 29 4.27 -0.52 5.58
CA LEU A 29 4.38 -1.98 5.51
C LEU A 29 4.51 -2.42 4.07
N GLU A 30 5.36 -3.41 3.85
CA GLU A 30 5.57 -4.00 2.53
C GLU A 30 4.41 -4.89 2.09
N ALA A 31 4.02 -4.80 0.83
CA ALA A 31 3.05 -5.67 0.18
C ALA A 31 3.53 -6.06 -1.22
N HIS A 32 3.32 -7.33 -1.56
CA HIS A 32 3.77 -7.95 -2.82
C HIS A 32 2.64 -8.71 -3.53
N ASN A 33 1.39 -8.56 -3.06
CA ASN A 33 0.16 -9.07 -3.68
C ASN A 33 -1.09 -8.47 -3.00
N GLY A 34 -2.29 -8.75 -3.53
CA GLY A 34 -3.55 -8.25 -2.96
C GLY A 34 -3.77 -8.61 -1.47
N LEU A 35 -3.40 -9.83 -1.04
CA LEU A 35 -3.58 -10.29 0.34
C LEU A 35 -2.72 -9.50 1.33
N SER A 36 -1.42 -9.35 1.04
CA SER A 36 -0.51 -8.54 1.85
C SER A 36 -0.93 -7.06 1.85
N GLY A 37 -1.48 -6.55 0.74
CA GLY A 37 -2.10 -5.24 0.66
C GLY A 37 -3.28 -5.04 1.63
N ILE A 38 -4.20 -6.01 1.70
CA ILE A 38 -5.32 -5.99 2.65
C ILE A 38 -4.82 -5.97 4.10
N ILE A 39 -3.82 -6.81 4.42
CA ILE A 39 -3.24 -6.89 5.76
C ILE A 39 -2.61 -5.54 6.13
N ALA A 40 -1.75 -4.98 5.26
CA ALA A 40 -1.12 -3.69 5.49
C ALA A 40 -2.14 -2.55 5.67
N ASN A 41 -3.21 -2.56 4.88
CA ASN A 41 -4.25 -1.52 4.94
C ASN A 41 -5.04 -1.57 6.25
N ASN A 42 -5.40 -2.77 6.71
CA ASN A 42 -6.34 -3.00 7.82
C ASN A 42 -5.68 -3.28 9.17
N ALA A 43 -4.39 -3.63 9.20
CA ALA A 43 -3.68 -3.91 10.44
C ALA A 43 -3.71 -2.68 11.37
N ARG A 44 -4.27 -2.91 12.56
CA ARG A 44 -4.48 -1.90 13.59
C ARG A 44 -4.24 -2.53 14.94
N VAL A 45 -3.45 -1.85 15.77
CA VAL A 45 -3.20 -2.25 17.16
C VAL A 45 -3.60 -1.10 18.07
N GLU A 46 -4.45 -1.41 19.04
CA GLU A 46 -4.77 -0.51 20.15
C GLU A 46 -3.90 -0.88 21.35
N GLY A 47 -3.45 0.13 22.09
CA GLY A 47 -2.68 -0.07 23.31
C GLY A 47 -2.62 1.21 24.14
N GLN A 48 -1.81 1.18 25.20
CA GLN A 48 -1.61 2.32 26.07
C GLN A 48 -0.14 2.70 26.14
N THR A 49 0.16 4.00 26.10
CA THR A 49 1.49 4.55 26.40
C THR A 49 1.30 5.68 27.41
N ASN A 50 2.01 5.61 28.54
CA ASN A 50 1.87 6.59 29.64
C ASN A 50 0.39 6.85 30.02
N GLU A 51 -0.41 5.77 30.12
CA GLU A 51 -1.86 5.82 30.42
C GLU A 51 -2.74 6.47 29.34
N VAL A 52 -2.16 6.92 28.22
CA VAL A 52 -2.88 7.44 27.06
C VAL A 52 -3.15 6.32 26.07
N GLN A 53 -4.42 6.19 25.65
CA GLN A 53 -4.81 5.27 24.57
C GLN A 53 -4.13 5.67 23.26
N VAL A 54 -3.45 4.72 22.63
CA VAL A 54 -2.81 4.90 21.34
C VAL A 54 -3.26 3.83 20.36
N GLN A 55 -3.57 4.28 19.16
CA GLN A 55 -3.82 3.43 18.02
C GLN A 55 -2.63 3.51 17.08
N ARG A 56 -2.12 2.37 16.65
CA ARG A 56 -1.09 2.27 15.62
C ARG A 56 -1.64 1.52 14.42
N GLU A 57 -1.37 2.08 13.26
CA GLU A 57 -1.68 1.52 11.94
C GLU A 57 -0.58 1.92 10.97
N PHE A 58 -0.58 1.32 9.79
CA PHE A 58 0.31 1.73 8.70
C PHE A 58 -0.29 2.90 7.94
N ASP A 59 0.57 3.88 7.64
CA ASP A 59 0.26 5.13 6.97
C ASP A 59 0.39 5.02 5.44
N ALA A 60 1.23 4.10 4.97
CA ALA A 60 1.50 3.82 3.57
C ALA A 60 1.80 2.32 3.35
N ILE A 61 1.76 1.89 2.09
CA ILE A 61 2.21 0.58 1.61
C ILE A 61 3.49 0.78 0.80
N TRP A 62 4.47 -0.11 0.98
CA TRP A 62 5.68 -0.20 0.18
C TRP A 62 5.61 -1.41 -0.75
N GLU A 63 5.94 -1.25 -2.02
CA GLU A 63 6.10 -2.34 -2.98
C GLU A 63 7.55 -2.28 -3.48
N SER A 64 8.37 -3.24 -3.05
CA SER A 64 9.77 -3.31 -3.50
C SER A 64 9.91 -4.32 -4.63
N SER A 65 10.77 -4.00 -5.58
CA SER A 65 11.20 -4.93 -6.62
C SER A 65 11.83 -6.19 -6.04
N LEU A 66 12.61 -6.06 -4.97
CA LEU A 66 13.16 -7.18 -4.20
C LEU A 66 12.08 -8.17 -3.72
N THR A 67 11.00 -7.69 -3.08
CA THR A 67 9.98 -8.61 -2.56
C THR A 67 8.98 -9.05 -3.61
N ASP A 68 8.75 -8.25 -4.64
CA ASP A 68 7.99 -8.67 -5.80
C ASP A 68 8.69 -9.83 -6.52
N SER A 69 10.00 -9.73 -6.78
CA SER A 69 10.78 -10.81 -7.37
C SER A 69 10.85 -12.04 -6.45
N ALA A 70 11.15 -11.85 -5.16
CA ALA A 70 11.26 -12.94 -4.20
C ALA A 70 9.94 -13.69 -4.02
N SER A 71 8.80 -13.00 -3.99
CA SER A 71 7.47 -13.62 -3.88
C SER A 71 7.14 -14.51 -5.09
N LYS A 72 7.72 -14.20 -6.25
CA LYS A 72 7.61 -14.97 -7.50
C LYS A 72 8.71 -16.03 -7.65
N GLY A 73 9.58 -16.19 -6.65
CA GLY A 73 10.68 -17.16 -6.67
C GLY A 73 11.90 -16.73 -7.50
N HIS A 74 12.02 -15.43 -7.78
CA HIS A 74 13.08 -14.85 -8.60
C HIS A 74 14.10 -14.05 -7.77
N PRO A 75 15.39 -14.06 -8.18
CA PRO A 75 16.39 -13.18 -7.59
C PRO A 75 16.13 -11.71 -7.96
N ASP A 76 16.58 -10.80 -7.11
CA ASP A 76 16.48 -9.35 -7.29
C ASP A 76 17.55 -8.83 -8.27
N ILE A 77 17.30 -9.07 -9.56
CA ILE A 77 18.18 -8.71 -10.68
C ILE A 77 17.39 -8.08 -11.85
N GLU A 78 16.27 -7.42 -11.53
CA GLU A 78 15.37 -6.80 -12.51
C GLU A 78 14.78 -7.78 -13.55
N VAL A 79 14.72 -9.07 -13.21
CA VAL A 79 14.13 -10.09 -14.10
C VAL A 79 12.62 -9.94 -14.25
N ILE A 80 11.97 -9.28 -13.29
CA ILE A 80 10.53 -9.02 -13.33
C ILE A 80 10.25 -7.83 -14.24
N SER A 81 9.34 -8.03 -15.21
CA SER A 81 8.95 -6.98 -16.14
C SER A 81 8.14 -5.88 -15.45
N PHE A 82 8.20 -4.68 -16.03
CA PHE A 82 7.36 -3.55 -15.61
C PHE A 82 5.87 -3.89 -15.62
N ASP A 83 5.39 -4.64 -16.62
CA ASP A 83 3.99 -5.08 -16.70
C ASP A 83 3.61 -5.99 -15.51
N SER A 84 4.51 -6.88 -15.10
CA SER A 84 4.27 -7.74 -13.94
C SER A 84 4.23 -6.94 -12.64
N ARG A 85 5.09 -5.91 -12.49
CA ARG A 85 5.03 -4.99 -11.34
C ARG A 85 3.74 -4.17 -11.33
N LEU A 86 3.34 -3.63 -12.48
CA LEU A 86 2.05 -2.93 -12.62
C LEU A 86 0.88 -3.85 -12.26
N GLN A 87 0.96 -5.13 -12.59
CA GLN A 87 -0.05 -6.10 -12.18
C GLN A 87 -0.09 -6.28 -10.65
N SER A 88 1.06 -6.47 -9.99
CA SER A 88 1.15 -6.55 -8.52
C SER A 88 0.54 -5.30 -7.86
N ILE A 89 0.89 -4.11 -8.34
CA ILE A 89 0.34 -2.83 -7.84
C ILE A 89 -1.18 -2.76 -8.06
N ASN A 90 -1.67 -3.15 -9.24
CA ASN A 90 -3.10 -3.17 -9.51
C ASN A 90 -3.86 -4.14 -8.61
N GLU A 91 -3.30 -5.31 -8.33
CA GLU A 91 -3.89 -6.27 -7.38
C GLU A 91 -4.00 -5.66 -5.97
N ILE A 92 -2.96 -4.99 -5.50
CA ILE A 92 -3.00 -4.28 -4.20
C ILE A 92 -4.07 -3.18 -4.22
N LEU A 93 -4.12 -2.36 -5.27
CA LEU A 93 -5.10 -1.27 -5.38
C LEU A 93 -6.53 -1.80 -5.39
N VAL A 94 -6.85 -2.78 -6.24
CA VAL A 94 -8.22 -3.33 -6.34
C VAL A 94 -8.70 -3.87 -4.99
N ASN A 95 -7.84 -4.54 -4.24
CA ASN A 95 -8.19 -5.16 -2.97
C ASN A 95 -8.20 -4.19 -1.77
N THR A 96 -7.63 -2.99 -1.90
CA THR A 96 -7.57 -1.98 -0.82
C THR A 96 -8.46 -0.76 -1.08
N GLU A 97 -8.74 -0.44 -2.35
CA GLU A 97 -9.62 0.65 -2.78
C GLU A 97 -11.08 0.23 -2.83
N VAL A 98 -11.33 -0.86 -3.53
CA VAL A 98 -12.67 -1.41 -3.63
C VAL A 98 -12.81 -2.20 -2.35
N GLY A 99 -13.68 -1.73 -1.45
CA GLY A 99 -14.08 -2.49 -0.27
C GLY A 99 -14.80 -3.78 -0.67
N GLN A 100 -14.18 -4.68 -1.42
CA GLN A 100 -14.67 -6.03 -1.64
C GLN A 100 -14.35 -6.87 -0.40
N ASN A 101 -14.90 -6.45 0.74
CA ASN A 101 -15.35 -7.42 1.73
C ASN A 101 -16.62 -8.04 1.17
N TYR A 102 -16.46 -8.99 0.22
CA TYR A 102 -17.44 -9.99 -0.19
C TYR A 102 -18.92 -9.55 0.02
N GLY A 103 -19.35 -8.44 -0.59
CA GLY A 103 -20.75 -7.98 -0.57
C GLY A 103 -21.11 -6.69 0.19
N SER A 104 -20.16 -5.95 0.77
CA SER A 104 -20.47 -4.64 1.42
C SER A 104 -19.62 -3.50 0.86
N VAL A 105 -20.25 -2.43 0.35
CA VAL A 105 -19.54 -1.21 -0.05
C VAL A 105 -19.05 -0.51 1.22
N LEU A 106 -17.73 -0.45 1.42
CA LEU A 106 -17.15 0.32 2.52
C LEU A 106 -17.26 1.82 2.22
N GLU A 107 -18.07 2.54 3.00
CA GLU A 107 -18.28 3.99 2.84
C GLU A 107 -17.02 4.83 3.11
N ASN A 108 -16.01 4.27 3.79
CA ASN A 108 -14.79 4.97 4.17
C ASN A 108 -13.52 4.18 3.80
N VAL A 109 -13.14 4.23 2.53
CA VAL A 109 -11.89 3.64 2.03
C VAL A 109 -10.71 4.43 2.60
N LYS A 110 -9.79 3.76 3.30
CA LYS A 110 -8.63 4.40 3.96
C LYS A 110 -7.74 5.17 2.98
N ASN A 111 -7.73 4.80 1.70
CA ASN A 111 -6.94 5.44 0.64
C ASN A 111 -5.46 5.59 1.05
N VAL A 112 -4.83 4.47 1.37
CA VAL A 112 -3.42 4.43 1.78
C VAL A 112 -2.54 4.69 0.54
N PRO A 113 -1.55 5.60 0.61
CA PRO A 113 -0.59 5.77 -0.47
C PRO A 113 0.22 4.49 -0.68
N ILE A 114 0.47 4.15 -1.94
CA ILE A 114 1.41 3.10 -2.32
C ILE A 114 2.68 3.78 -2.84
N ILE A 115 3.81 3.38 -2.30
CA ILE A 115 5.14 3.79 -2.73
C ILE A 115 5.78 2.56 -3.34
N PHE A 116 6.31 2.68 -4.54
CA PHE A 116 6.95 1.56 -5.24
C PHE A 116 8.35 1.97 -5.69
N ASP A 117 9.24 1.00 -5.76
CA ASP A 117 10.61 1.25 -6.21
C ASP A 117 10.63 1.64 -7.70
N SER A 118 11.47 2.61 -8.04
CA SER A 118 11.81 2.91 -9.42
C SER A 118 13.10 2.18 -9.75
N ASP A 119 13.00 0.95 -10.25
CA ASP A 119 14.16 0.19 -10.77
C ASP A 119 14.82 0.85 -12.01
N GLN A 120 14.46 2.10 -12.34
CA GLN A 120 15.25 2.93 -13.25
C GLN A 120 16.41 3.49 -12.42
N ASN A 121 17.50 2.72 -12.40
CA ASN A 121 18.81 3.16 -11.95
C ASN A 121 19.09 4.57 -12.53
N THR A 122 18.99 5.61 -11.70
CA THR A 122 19.40 6.98 -12.01
C THR A 122 20.71 7.28 -11.32
#